data_AF-A0AA88QN48-F1
#
_entry.id   AF-A0AA88QN48-F1
#
_cell.length_a   1.000
_cell.length_b   1.000
_cell.length_c   1.000
_cell.angle_alpha   90.00
_cell.angle_beta   90.00
_cell.angle_gamma   90.00
#
_symmetry.space_group_name_H-M   'P 1'
#
loop_
_entity.id
_entity.type
_entity.pdbx_description
1 polymer ?
#
loop_
_entity_poly.entity_id
_entity_poly.type
_entity_poly.pdbx_seq_one_letter_code
_entity_poly.pdbx_strand_id
1 'polypeptide(L)' 'MHHHRILFDKYHLGYFGKVGMRYFHRLRNKFHCPIFNVERLWSLVPQEAREKAAGSGAAPAVDVTHRKRRFLEERR' A
#
# COMPACT_ATOMS: atom_id res chain seq x y z
N MET A 1 17.47 31.89 -0.68
CA MET A 1 16.13 31.80 -1.31
C MET A 1 15.53 33.19 -1.51
N HIS A 2 16.14 34.00 -2.38
CA HIS A 2 15.63 35.36 -2.66
C HIS A 2 15.33 35.49 -4.16
N HIS A 3 16.26 35.08 -5.03
CA HIS A 3 16.06 35.11 -6.48
C HIS A 3 15.07 34.06 -7.01
N HIS A 4 14.99 32.88 -6.36
CA HIS A 4 14.03 31.83 -6.72
C HIS A 4 12.78 31.82 -5.83
N ARG A 5 12.53 32.89 -5.06
CA ARG A 5 11.39 32.94 -4.13
C ARG A 5 10.06 32.69 -4.85
N ILE A 6 9.89 33.29 -6.03
CA ILE A 6 8.68 33.14 -6.85
C ILE A 6 8.45 31.67 -7.25
N LEU A 7 9.52 30.93 -7.56
CA LEU A 7 9.41 29.52 -7.95
C LEU A 7 8.95 28.64 -6.79
N PHE A 8 9.51 28.87 -5.60
CA PHE A 8 9.16 28.10 -4.40
C PHE A 8 7.77 28.44 -3.87
N ASP A 9 7.39 29.73 -3.87
CA ASP A 9 6.06 30.17 -3.43
C ASP A 9 4.95 29.73 -4.41
N LYS A 10 5.26 29.63 -5.71
CA LYS A 10 4.24 29.25 -6.72
C LYS A 10 4.02 27.75 -6.84
N TYR A 11 5.08 26.94 -6.79
CA TYR A 11 4.99 25.50 -7.11
C TYR A 11 5.26 24.58 -5.94
N HIS A 12 5.84 25.08 -4.84
CA HIS A 12 6.24 24.26 -3.68
C HIS A 12 5.68 24.85 -2.39
N LEU A 13 4.36 25.00 -2.34
CA LEU A 13 3.63 25.48 -1.17
C LEU A 13 3.94 24.58 0.05
N GLY A 14 4.31 25.20 1.17
CA GLY A 14 4.64 24.48 2.42
C GLY A 14 6.07 23.93 2.50
N TYR A 15 6.94 24.24 1.54
CA TYR A 15 8.36 23.86 1.61
C TYR A 15 9.09 24.53 2.79
N PHE A 16 8.73 25.78 3.10
CA PHE A 16 9.24 26.50 4.25
C PHE A 16 8.33 26.36 5.46
N GLY A 17 8.94 26.05 6.60
CA GLY A 17 8.25 25.89 7.88
C GLY A 17 8.62 24.57 8.55
N LYS A 18 8.29 24.45 9.84
CA LYS A 18 8.42 23.21 10.59
C LYS A 18 7.02 22.66 10.84
N VAL A 19 6.76 21.44 10.37
CA VAL A 19 5.47 20.77 10.52
C VAL A 19 5.62 19.51 11.36
N GLY A 20 4.73 19.33 12.32
CA GLY A 20 4.61 18.10 13.11
C GLY A 20 5.70 17.87 14.16
N MET A 21 5.62 16.70 14.79
CA MET A 21 6.53 16.26 15.85
C MET A 21 7.67 15.41 15.27
N ARG A 22 8.88 15.59 15.80
CA ARG A 22 10.04 14.79 15.40
C ARG A 22 9.96 13.39 16.02
N TYR A 23 9.97 12.34 15.19
CA TYR A 23 10.01 10.95 15.64
C TYR A 23 11.44 10.40 15.54
N PHE A 24 12.08 10.18 16.69
CA PHE A 24 13.44 9.65 16.77
C PHE A 24 13.47 8.12 16.56
N HIS A 25 14.54 7.61 15.94
CA HIS A 25 14.75 6.18 15.67
C HIS A 25 13.54 5.48 15.01
N ARG A 26 13.15 5.98 13.84
CA ARG A 26 11.98 5.46 13.11
C ARG A 26 12.24 4.10 12.47
N LEU A 27 11.79 3.03 13.14
CA LEU A 27 11.78 1.68 12.57
C LEU A 27 10.59 1.50 11.62
N ARG A 28 10.86 1.43 10.30
CA ARG A 28 9.81 1.33 9.26
C ARG A 28 8.95 0.06 9.38
N ASN A 29 9.53 -1.03 9.90
CA ASN A 29 8.82 -2.31 10.05
C ASN A 29 7.65 -2.23 11.03
N LYS A 30 7.74 -1.38 12.06
CA LYS A 30 6.66 -1.19 13.04
C LYS A 30 5.41 -0.51 12.45
N PHE A 31 5.59 0.27 11.38
CA PHE A 31 4.50 0.99 10.70
C PHE A 31 4.01 0.27 9.44
N HIS A 32 4.37 -1.01 9.27
CA HIS A 32 4.02 -1.75 8.07
C HIS A 32 2.57 -2.24 8.12
N CYS A 33 1.65 -1.41 7.61
CA CYS A 33 0.22 -1.70 7.52
C CYS A 33 -0.24 -1.51 6.06
N PRO A 34 -0.10 -2.51 5.18
CA PRO A 34 -0.65 -2.42 3.83
C PRO A 34 -2.18 -2.36 3.87
N ILE A 35 -2.77 -1.62 2.95
CA ILE A 35 -4.22 -1.52 2.80
C ILE A 35 -4.61 -2.32 1.55
N PHE A 36 -5.72 -3.05 1.61
CA PHE A 36 -6.23 -3.85 0.51
C PHE A 36 -7.72 -3.56 0.29
N ASN A 37 -8.15 -3.51 -0.98
CA ASN A 37 -9.53 -3.22 -1.35
C ASN A 37 -10.36 -4.52 -1.49
N VAL A 38 -11.63 -4.49 -1.06
CA VAL A 38 -12.55 -5.64 -1.08
C VAL A 38 -12.77 -6.17 -2.50
N GLU A 39 -12.90 -5.28 -3.48
CA GLU A 39 -13.10 -5.63 -4.88
C GLU A 39 -11.99 -6.53 -5.45
N ARG A 40 -10.75 -6.35 -4.98
CA ARG A 40 -9.58 -7.08 -5.47
C ARG A 40 -9.37 -8.42 -4.77
N LEU A 41 -10.22 -8.81 -3.82
CA LEU A 41 -10.05 -10.06 -3.05
C LEU A 41 -10.12 -11.29 -3.96
N TRP A 42 -10.99 -11.26 -4.96
CA TRP A 42 -11.11 -12.37 -5.89
C TRP A 42 -9.81 -12.63 -6.63
N SER A 43 -9.04 -11.60 -7.01
CA SER A 43 -7.73 -11.74 -7.67
C SER A 43 -6.67 -12.51 -6.86
N LEU A 44 -6.90 -12.74 -5.57
CA LEU A 44 -6.04 -13.57 -4.71
C LEU A 44 -6.35 -15.06 -4.85
N VAL A 45 -7.59 -15.41 -5.19
CA VAL A 45 -8.07 -16.80 -5.25
C VAL A 45 -7.73 -17.40 -6.62
N PRO A 46 -6.98 -18.52 -6.69
CA PRO A 46 -6.75 -19.28 -7.92
C PRO A 46 -8.07 -19.74 -8.56
N GLN A 47 -8.11 -19.82 -9.88
CA GLN A 47 -9.34 -20.16 -10.61
C GLN A 47 -9.92 -21.52 -10.23
N GLU A 48 -9.07 -22.54 -10.06
CA GLU A 48 -9.45 -23.89 -9.62
C GLU A 48 -10.17 -23.89 -8.26
N ALA A 49 -9.74 -23.02 -7.33
CA ALA A 49 -10.33 -22.92 -6.00
C ALA A 49 -11.68 -22.20 -6.04
N ARG A 50 -11.88 -21.28 -7.00
CA ARG A 50 -13.19 -20.63 -7.21
C ARG A 50 -14.21 -21.60 -7.78
N GLU A 51 -13.82 -22.42 -8.74
CA GLU A 51 -14.71 -23.41 -9.36
C GLU A 51 -15.15 -24.50 -8.37
N LYS A 52 -14.23 -24.97 -7.50
CA LYS A 52 -14.57 -25.92 -6.43
C LYS A 52 -15.48 -25.34 -5.35
N ALA A 53 -15.32 -24.06 -5.03
CA ALA A 53 -16.18 -23.35 -4.07
C ALA A 53 -17.61 -23.13 -4.61
N ALA A 54 -17.76 -22.88 -5.91
CA ALA A 54 -19.05 -22.64 -6.54
C ALA A 54 -19.99 -23.86 -6.49
N GLY A 55 -19.46 -25.08 -6.51
CA GLY A 55 -20.25 -26.32 -6.51
C GLY A 55 -20.48 -26.96 -5.14
N SER A 56 -19.73 -26.58 -4.11
CA SER A 56 -19.72 -27.30 -2.81
C SER A 56 -20.42 -26.57 -1.66
N GLY A 57 -20.93 -25.34 -1.89
CA GLY A 57 -21.50 -24.50 -0.83
C GLY A 57 -20.47 -24.00 0.19
N ALA A 58 -19.20 -24.36 0.04
CA ALA A 58 -18.10 -23.93 0.90
C ALA A 58 -17.41 -22.68 0.31
N ALA A 59 -17.16 -21.68 1.15
CA ALA A 59 -16.49 -20.44 0.74
C ALA A 59 -14.95 -20.60 0.74
N PRO A 60 -14.23 -19.94 -0.20
CA PRO A 60 -12.77 -19.99 -0.22
C PRO A 60 -12.16 -19.16 0.90
N ALA A 61 -11.22 -19.74 1.64
CA ALA A 61 -10.41 -19.01 2.62
C ALA A 61 -9.35 -18.15 1.90
N VAL A 62 -9.35 -16.84 2.16
CA VAL A 62 -8.43 -15.88 1.52
C VAL A 62 -7.45 -15.33 2.56
N ASP A 63 -6.20 -15.80 2.50
CA ASP A 63 -5.12 -15.23 3.32
C ASP A 63 -4.54 -13.98 2.63
N VAL A 64 -4.78 -12.82 3.24
CA VAL A 64 -4.30 -11.51 2.78
C VAL A 64 -2.87 -11.20 3.22
N THR A 65 -2.25 -12.03 4.07
CA THR A 65 -0.90 -11.82 4.60
C THR A 65 0.17 -12.52 3.77
N HIS A 66 -0.16 -13.67 3.17
CA HIS A 66 0.78 -14.53 2.45
C HIS A 66 1.33 -13.93 1.15
N ARG A 67 0.54 -13.09 0.45
CA ARG A 67 0.84 -12.65 -0.92
C ARG A 67 1.73 -11.41 -1.05
N LYS A 68 2.58 -11.10 -0.06
CA LYS A 68 3.52 -9.96 -0.17
C LYS A 68 4.78 -10.24 -0.98
N ARG A 69 5.17 -11.50 -1.22
CA ARG A 69 6.44 -11.79 -1.92
C ARG A 69 6.36 -11.65 -3.45
N ARG A 70 5.26 -12.07 -4.08
CA ARG A 70 5.20 -12.16 -5.55
C ARG A 70 4.98 -10.83 -6.28
N PHE A 71 4.16 -9.93 -5.72
CA PHE A 71 3.85 -8.64 -6.36
C PHE A 71 4.98 -7.60 -6.31
N LEU A 72 5.97 -7.78 -5.42
CA LEU A 72 7.15 -6.92 -5.33
C LEU A 72 8.27 -7.35 -6.29
N GLU A 73 8.30 -8.61 -6.72
CA GLU A 73 9.27 -9.11 -7.71
C GLU A 73 8.85 -8.81 -9.16
N GLU A 74 7.54 -8.80 -9.47
CA GLU A 74 7.04 -8.47 -10.83
C GLU A 74 7.08 -6.97 -11.18
N ARG A 75 7.52 -6.09 -10.26
CA ARG A 75 7.66 -4.64 -10.49
C ARG A 75 9.10 -4.14 -10.41
N ARG A 76 10.08 -5.04 -10.52
CA ARG A 76 11.49 -4.72 -10.67
C ARG A 76 11.99 -5.20 -12.03
#